data_AF-A0A538BXC2-F1
#
_entry.id   AF-A0A538BXC2-F1
#
_cell.length_a   1.000
_cell.length_b   1.000
_cell.length_c   1.000
_cell.angle_alpha   90.00
_cell.angle_beta   90.00
_cell.angle_gamma   90.00
#
_symmetry.space_group_name_H-M   'P 1'
#
loop_
_entity.id
_entity.type
_entity.pdbx_description
1 polymer ?
#
loop_
_entity_poly.entity_id
_entity_poly.type
_entity_poly.pdbx_seq_one_letter_code
_entity_poly.pdbx_strand_id
1 'polypeptide(L)' 'FRYDYSKKELEEWVPKVESLAERAKETHAIMNNCYRDHAVRSARQLAALLE' A
#
# COMPACT_ATOMS: atom_id res chain seq x y z
N PHE A 1 15.10 -0.84 6.03
CA PHE A 1 13.66 -1.16 5.95
C PHE A 1 12.86 -0.91 7.23
N ARG A 2 13.40 -0.22 8.25
CA ARG A 2 12.62 0.20 9.44
C ARG A 2 11.86 1.48 9.13
N TYR A 3 10.75 1.37 8.41
CA TYR A 3 9.86 2.49 8.11
C TYR A 3 8.43 2.06 8.36
N ASP A 4 7.69 2.86 9.11
CA ASP A 4 6.27 2.64 9.39
C ASP A 4 5.50 3.74 8.68
N TYR A 5 4.82 3.39 7.58
CA TYR A 5 4.07 4.38 6.81
C TYR A 5 2.89 4.89 7.63
N SER A 6 2.73 6.20 7.66
CA SER A 6 1.53 6.81 8.22
C SER A 6 0.33 6.57 7.30
N LYS A 7 -0.88 6.63 7.86
CA LYS A 7 -2.13 6.54 7.06
C LYS A 7 -2.16 7.56 5.93
N LYS A 8 -1.71 8.79 6.19
CA LYS A 8 -1.67 9.88 5.21
C LYS A 8 -0.76 9.56 4.02
N GLU A 9 0.42 8.99 4.27
CA GLU A 9 1.32 8.58 3.18
C GLU A 9 0.72 7.46 2.33
N LEU A 10 -0.03 6.54 2.94
CA LEU A 10 -0.75 5.48 2.20
C LEU A 10 -1.93 6.04 1.41
N GLU A 11 -2.66 7.03 1.94
CA GLU A 11 -3.75 7.73 1.23
C GLU A 11 -3.24 8.41 -0.05
N GLU A 12 -2.03 8.98 -0.04
CA GLU A 12 -1.40 9.57 -1.23
C GLU A 12 -1.09 8.55 -2.34
N TRP A 13 -1.12 7.25 -2.04
CA TRP A 13 -0.87 6.18 -3.01
C TRP A 13 -2.14 5.63 -3.64
N VAL A 14 -3.28 5.73 -2.96
CA VAL A 14 -4.59 5.26 -3.45
C VAL A 14 -4.85 5.69 -4.91
N PRO A 15 -4.83 6.99 -5.27
CA PRO A 15 -5.12 7.39 -6.65
C PRO A 15 -4.09 6.87 -7.68
N LYS A 16 -2.86 6.59 -7.24
CA LYS A 16 -1.81 6.02 -8.10
C LYS A 16 -2.08 4.54 -8.37
N VAL A 17 -2.53 3.80 -7.34
CA VAL A 17 -2.87 2.38 -7.46
C VAL A 17 -4.14 2.21 -8.29
N GLU A 18 -5.17 3.03 -8.09
CA GLU A 18 -6.39 3.03 -8.91
C GLU A 18 -6.07 3.30 -10.38
N SER A 19 -5.25 4.32 -10.67
CA SER A 19 -4.81 4.61 -12.05
C SER A 19 -4.02 3.46 -12.68
N LEU A 20 -3.27 2.67 -11.90
CA LEU A 20 -2.59 1.48 -12.42
C LEU A 20 -3.59 0.34 -12.67
N ALA A 21 -4.56 0.15 -11.78
CA ALA A 21 -5.63 -0.84 -11.92
C ALA A 21 -6.52 -0.58 -13.15
N GLU A 22 -6.74 0.67 -13.54
CA GLU A 22 -7.46 1.00 -14.78
C GLU A 22 -6.72 0.58 -16.06
N ARG A 23 -5.39 0.46 -16.00
CA ARG A 23 -4.51 0.23 -17.16
C ARG A 23 -3.92 -1.18 -17.22
N ALA A 24 -4.13 -1.99 -16.19
CA ALA A 24 -3.62 -3.34 -16.07
C ALA A 24 -4.75 -4.31 -15.80
N LYS A 25 -4.64 -5.54 -16.31
CA LYS A 25 -5.60 -6.60 -15.99
C LYS A 25 -5.62 -6.90 -14.50
N GLU A 26 -4.45 -6.91 -13.87
CA GLU A 26 -4.25 -7.17 -12.45
C GLU A 26 -3.09 -6.29 -11.95
N THR A 27 -3.25 -5.71 -10.76
CA THR A 27 -2.23 -4.88 -10.09
C THR A 27 -1.88 -5.51 -8.75
N HIS A 28 -0.59 -5.77 -8.51
CA HIS A 28 -0.09 -6.30 -7.25
C HIS A 28 0.78 -5.26 -6.54
N ALA A 29 0.47 -4.94 -5.28
CA ALA A 29 1.29 -4.08 -4.44
C ALA A 29 2.00 -4.93 -3.37
N ILE A 30 3.33 -4.78 -3.25
CA ILE A 30 4.15 -5.51 -2.29
C ILE A 30 4.80 -4.53 -1.31
N MET A 31 4.49 -4.69 -0.02
CA MET A 31 5.12 -3.91 1.05
C MET A 31 6.48 -4.50 1.41
N ASN A 32 7.57 -3.77 1.17
CA ASN A 32 8.94 -4.24 1.44
C ASN A 32 9.59 -3.59 2.68
N ASN A 33 8.82 -2.87 3.50
CA ASN A 33 9.26 -2.34 4.80
C ASN A 33 9.23 -3.43 5.88
N CYS A 34 9.89 -4.58 5.64
CA CYS A 34 9.79 -5.82 6.42
C CYS A 34 10.53 -5.79 7.78
N TYR A 35 10.56 -4.65 8.47
CA TYR A 35 11.03 -4.59 9.84
C TYR A 35 9.88 -4.94 10.80
N ARG A 36 10.02 -6.02 11.57
CA ARG A 36 8.95 -6.54 12.44
C ARG A 36 7.65 -6.77 11.65
N ASP A 37 6.56 -6.14 12.08
CA ASP A 37 5.21 -6.25 11.54
C ASP A 37 4.85 -5.08 10.61
N HIS A 38 5.77 -4.17 10.32
CA HIS A 38 5.48 -2.92 9.60
C HIS A 38 4.89 -3.19 8.21
N ALA A 39 5.48 -4.11 7.44
CA ALA A 39 4.96 -4.47 6.11
C ALA A 39 3.53 -5.01 6.18
N VAL A 40 3.21 -5.84 7.18
CA VAL A 40 1.87 -6.40 7.37
C VAL A 40 0.88 -5.32 7.78
N ARG A 41 1.27 -4.41 8.68
CA ARG A 41 0.43 -3.27 9.09
C ARG A 41 0.16 -2.32 7.94
N SER A 42 1.20 -1.93 7.20
CA SER A 42 1.06 -1.07 6.02
C SER A 42 0.20 -1.73 4.93
N ALA A 43 0.38 -3.03 4.68
CA ALA A 43 -0.43 -3.77 3.70
C ALA A 43 -1.91 -3.81 4.10
N ARG A 44 -2.21 -4.09 5.38
CA ARG A 44 -3.59 -4.09 5.89
C ARG A 44 -4.24 -2.71 5.81
N GLN A 45 -3.49 -1.65 6.15
CA GLN A 45 -3.99 -0.28 6.05
C GLN A 45 -4.25 0.14 4.60
N LEU A 46 -3.31 -0.16 3.69
CA LEU A 46 -3.48 0.14 2.27
C LEU A 46 -4.65 -0.64 1.67
N ALA A 47 -4.83 -1.91 2.03
CA ALA A 47 -5.98 -2.71 1.60
C ALA A 47 -7.30 -2.07 2.05
N ALA A 48 -7.40 -1.63 3.31
CA ALA A 48 -8.60 -0.96 3.83
C ALA A 48 -8.86 0.43 3.19
N LEU A 49 -7.86 1.05 2.56
CA LEU A 49 -8.01 2.29 1.81
C LEU A 49 -8.44 2.05 0.34
N LEU A 50 -8.32 0.81 -0.16
CA LEU A 50 -8.65 0.40 -1.53
C LEU A 50 -9.98 -0.38 -1.62
N GLU A 51 -10.63 -0.66 -0.48
CA GLU A 51 -12.01 -1.17 -0.41
C GLU A 51 -13.04 -0.06 -0.62
#